data_AF-A0A842R5D8-F1
#
_entry.id   AF-A0A842R5D8-F1
#
_cell.length_a   1.000
_cell.length_b   1.000
_cell.length_c   1.000
_cell.angle_alpha   90.00
_cell.angle_beta   90.00
_cell.angle_gamma   90.00
#
_symmetry.space_group_name_H-M   'P 1'
#
loop_
_entity.id
_entity.type
_entity.pdbx_description
1 polymer ?
#
loop_
_entity_poly.entity_id
_entity_poly.type
_entity_poly.pdbx_seq_one_letter_code
_entity_poly.pdbx_strand_id
1 'polypeptide(L)'
;IMLGATVGFQGKIITYEIESSHHHAAVKNIQELGFQDTIEARMGNILDPATQSTIREDGPFDAIILDLPVPDQAVDLAWDILKPCGKLCSFMPVIEQVSRLVKKLKQGKWFDIEVVDVAVRKWQVRENATRPRNLGHHTGFILFATKINESPPLDWTRKNRKMLIRKLEAQGKIGKLEPGDMDFLDG
;
A
#
# COMPACT_ATOMS: atom_id res chain seq x y z
N ILE A 1 12.15 1.92 -11.06
CA ILE A 1 13.60 2.07 -10.74
C ILE A 1 13.86 1.92 -9.25
N MET A 2 13.39 2.82 -8.37
CA MET A 2 13.64 2.73 -6.92
C MET A 2 13.27 1.36 -6.33
N LEU A 3 12.12 0.82 -6.73
CA LEU A 3 11.70 -0.53 -6.31
C LEU A 3 12.65 -1.63 -6.82
N GLY A 4 13.22 -1.48 -8.02
CA GLY A 4 14.18 -2.44 -8.57
C GLY A 4 15.43 -2.58 -7.71
N ALA A 5 15.89 -1.46 -7.12
CA ALA A 5 16.99 -1.48 -6.17
C ALA A 5 16.62 -2.16 -4.84
N THR A 6 15.34 -2.21 -4.46
CA THR A 6 14.90 -2.77 -3.17
C THR A 6 14.58 -4.26 -3.20
N VAL A 7 14.15 -4.80 -4.34
CA VAL A 7 13.72 -6.21 -4.43
C VAL A 7 14.89 -7.21 -4.48
N GLY A 8 16.12 -6.72 -4.64
CA GLY A 8 17.32 -7.54 -4.70
C GLY A 8 17.45 -8.37 -5.98
N PHE A 9 18.53 -9.14 -6.09
CA PHE A 9 18.90 -9.86 -7.32
C PHE A 9 17.91 -10.95 -7.75
N GLN A 10 17.14 -11.52 -6.82
CA GLN A 10 16.11 -12.53 -7.11
C GLN A 10 14.70 -11.94 -7.19
N GLY A 11 14.57 -10.64 -6.93
CA GLY A 11 13.30 -9.95 -7.02
C GLY A 11 12.90 -9.69 -8.46
N LYS A 12 11.59 -9.67 -8.72
CA LYS A 12 11.02 -9.29 -10.01
C LYS A 12 9.92 -8.25 -9.80
N ILE A 13 9.86 -7.29 -10.71
CA ILE A 13 8.83 -6.26 -10.76
C ILE A 13 8.16 -6.35 -12.12
N ILE A 14 6.83 -6.39 -12.11
CA ILE A 14 6.01 -6.21 -13.30
C ILE A 14 5.27 -4.89 -13.12
N THR A 15 5.39 -3.99 -14.10
CA THR A 15 4.73 -2.68 -14.08
C THR A 15 3.92 -2.48 -15.35
N TYR A 16 2.75 -1.87 -15.22
CA TYR A 16 1.84 -1.57 -16.32
C TYR A 16 1.68 -0.06 -16.48
N GLU A 17 1.76 0.41 -17.72
CA GLU A 17 1.55 1.80 -18.10
C GLU A 17 0.59 1.84 -19.30
N ILE A 18 -0.34 2.79 -19.30
CA ILE A 18 -1.35 2.95 -20.36
C ILE A 18 -0.87 3.91 -21.45
N GLU A 19 -0.05 4.89 -21.09
CA GLU A 19 0.39 5.92 -21.99
C GLU A 19 1.72 5.52 -22.64
N SER A 20 1.71 5.46 -23.96
CA SER A 20 2.84 5.00 -24.77
C SER A 20 4.13 5.78 -24.51
N SER A 21 4.11 7.11 -24.45
CA SER A 21 5.32 7.92 -24.27
C SER A 21 5.94 7.69 -22.88
N HIS A 22 5.12 7.58 -21.84
CA HIS A 22 5.56 7.21 -20.49
C HIS A 22 6.15 5.80 -20.45
N HIS A 23 5.52 4.85 -21.14
CA HIS A 23 6.04 3.48 -21.23
C HIS A 23 7.41 3.44 -21.90
N HIS A 24 7.58 4.10 -23.05
CA HIS A 24 8.88 4.16 -23.74
C HIS A 24 9.96 4.82 -22.87
N ALA A 25 9.60 5.91 -22.17
CA ALA A 25 10.52 6.56 -21.24
C ALA A 25 10.91 5.63 -20.07
N ALA A 26 9.95 4.88 -19.52
CA ALA A 26 10.20 3.92 -18.45
C ALA A 26 11.12 2.79 -18.92
N VAL A 27 10.86 2.19 -20.09
CA VAL A 27 11.69 1.13 -20.67
C VAL A 27 13.12 1.62 -20.90
N LYS A 28 13.28 2.81 -21.49
CA LYS A 28 14.60 3.43 -21.68
C LYS A 28 15.33 3.61 -20.36
N ASN A 29 14.67 4.17 -19.35
CA ASN A 29 15.27 4.39 -18.04
C ASN A 29 15.63 3.08 -17.32
N ILE A 30 14.83 2.02 -17.50
CA ILE A 30 15.11 0.68 -16.97
C ILE A 30 16.38 0.12 -17.60
N GLN A 31 16.54 0.24 -18.92
CA GLN A 31 17.72 -0.23 -19.64
C GLN A 31 18.98 0.57 -19.30
N GLU A 32 18.90 1.90 -19.31
CA GLU A 32 20.04 2.78 -19.01
C GLU A 32 20.59 2.59 -17.59
N LEU A 33 19.73 2.19 -16.65
CA LEU A 33 20.11 1.92 -15.26
C LEU A 33 20.37 0.43 -14.97
N GLY A 34 20.31 -0.45 -15.98
CA GLY A 34 20.66 -1.87 -15.85
C GLY A 34 19.64 -2.74 -15.09
N PHE A 35 18.36 -2.36 -15.09
CA PHE A 35 17.29 -3.08 -14.38
C PHE A 35 16.45 -3.98 -15.28
N GLN A 36 16.83 -4.22 -16.53
CA GLN A 36 16.03 -4.99 -17.50
C GLN A 36 15.75 -6.44 -17.09
N ASP A 37 16.62 -7.05 -16.27
CA ASP A 37 16.43 -8.41 -15.77
C ASP A 37 15.54 -8.46 -14.51
N THR A 38 15.36 -7.31 -13.83
CA THR A 38 14.59 -7.17 -12.59
C THR A 38 13.20 -6.58 -12.83
N ILE A 39 13.08 -5.67 -13.80
CA ILE A 39 11.85 -4.91 -14.06
C ILE A 39 11.35 -5.20 -15.47
N GLU A 40 10.16 -5.77 -15.54
CA GLU A 40 9.41 -5.99 -16.77
C GLU A 40 8.33 -4.90 -16.89
N ALA A 41 8.52 -3.96 -17.82
CA ALA A 41 7.51 -2.95 -18.13
C ALA A 41 6.60 -3.45 -19.25
N ARG A 42 5.29 -3.35 -19.06
CA ARG A 42 4.26 -3.75 -20.01
C ARG A 42 3.31 -2.60 -20.30
N MET A 43 2.80 -2.56 -21.52
CA MET A 43 1.70 -1.68 -21.90
C MET A 43 0.37 -2.33 -21.55
N GLY A 44 -0.54 -1.59 -20.94
CA GLY A 44 -1.90 -2.07 -20.72
C GLY A 44 -2.63 -1.35 -19.59
N ASN A 45 -3.96 -1.27 -19.72
CA ASN A 45 -4.81 -0.76 -18.66
C ASN A 45 -5.19 -1.90 -17.72
N ILE A 46 -4.79 -1.78 -16.45
CA ILE A 46 -5.06 -2.79 -15.41
C ILE A 46 -6.56 -2.92 -15.08
N LEU A 47 -7.39 -1.98 -15.53
CA LEU A 47 -8.85 -2.05 -15.40
C LEU A 47 -9.50 -2.85 -16.53
N ASP A 48 -8.77 -3.14 -17.61
CA ASP A 48 -9.29 -3.90 -18.75
C ASP A 48 -9.25 -5.42 -18.45
N PRO A 49 -10.33 -6.17 -18.73
CA PRO A 49 -10.39 -7.61 -18.42
C PRO A 49 -9.27 -8.45 -19.05
N ALA A 50 -8.83 -8.12 -20.26
CA ALA A 50 -7.75 -8.84 -20.94
C ALA A 50 -6.40 -8.67 -20.21
N THR A 51 -6.09 -7.43 -19.81
CA THR A 51 -4.90 -7.13 -19.00
C THR A 51 -4.98 -7.82 -17.65
N GLN A 52 -6.14 -7.79 -16.99
CA GLN A 52 -6.36 -8.47 -15.72
C GLN A 52 -6.14 -9.98 -15.81
N SER A 53 -6.62 -10.62 -16.88
CA SER A 53 -6.37 -12.05 -17.11
C SER A 53 -4.87 -12.34 -17.18
N THR A 54 -4.12 -11.53 -17.91
CA THR A 54 -2.66 -11.67 -18.01
C THR A 54 -2.00 -11.53 -16.64
N ILE A 55 -2.33 -10.49 -15.88
CA ILE A 55 -1.77 -10.23 -14.55
C ILE A 55 -2.04 -11.39 -13.58
N ARG A 56 -3.19 -12.04 -13.70
CA ARG A 56 -3.56 -13.19 -12.86
C ARG A 56 -2.69 -14.41 -13.12
N GLU A 57 -2.20 -14.57 -14.35
CA GLU A 57 -1.29 -15.66 -14.73
C GLU A 57 0.13 -15.42 -14.20
N ASP A 58 0.56 -14.16 -14.07
CA ASP A 58 1.87 -13.81 -13.49
C ASP A 58 1.94 -13.94 -11.96
N GLY A 59 0.78 -13.84 -11.29
CA GLY A 59 0.68 -13.86 -9.84
C GLY A 59 0.96 -15.24 -9.22
N PRO A 60 1.00 -15.34 -7.87
CA PRO A 60 0.67 -14.28 -6.91
C PRO A 60 1.87 -13.40 -6.52
N PHE A 61 1.60 -12.14 -6.17
CA PHE A 61 2.58 -11.11 -5.81
C PHE A 61 2.68 -10.90 -4.29
N ASP A 62 3.87 -10.51 -3.82
CA ASP A 62 4.11 -10.15 -2.41
C ASP A 62 3.58 -8.75 -2.07
N ALA A 63 3.66 -7.82 -3.02
CA ALA A 63 3.20 -6.45 -2.86
C ALA A 63 2.69 -5.85 -4.17
N ILE A 64 1.76 -4.91 -4.07
CA ILE A 64 1.23 -4.11 -5.17
C ILE A 64 1.33 -2.65 -4.80
N ILE A 65 1.76 -1.82 -5.76
CA ILE A 65 1.77 -0.37 -5.64
C ILE A 65 0.87 0.20 -6.73
N LEU A 66 -0.12 1.00 -6.33
CA LEU A 66 -1.08 1.65 -7.21
C LEU A 66 -0.83 3.15 -7.23
N ASP A 67 -0.37 3.65 -8.37
CA ASP A 67 -0.28 5.08 -8.68
C ASP A 67 -1.15 5.37 -9.90
N LEU A 68 -2.47 5.46 -9.67
CA LEU A 68 -3.46 5.70 -10.72
C LEU A 68 -4.66 6.52 -10.21
N PRO A 69 -5.47 7.11 -11.10
CA PRO A 69 -6.55 8.02 -10.68
C PRO A 69 -7.71 7.37 -9.91
N VAL A 70 -7.94 6.07 -10.12
CA VAL A 70 -9.11 5.32 -9.58
C VAL A 70 -8.67 3.99 -8.93
N PRO A 71 -7.83 4.04 -7.88
CA PRO A 71 -7.27 2.84 -7.28
C PRO A 71 -8.34 1.92 -6.66
N ASP A 72 -9.50 2.48 -6.28
CA ASP A 72 -10.64 1.73 -5.76
C ASP A 72 -11.20 0.70 -6.74
N GLN A 73 -11.06 0.93 -8.06
CA GLN A 73 -11.50 -0.01 -9.09
C GLN A 73 -10.55 -1.20 -9.27
N ALA A 74 -9.30 -1.07 -8.84
CA ALA A 74 -8.29 -2.14 -8.93
C ALA A 74 -8.23 -3.02 -7.67
N VAL A 75 -9.01 -2.73 -6.62
CA VAL A 75 -8.95 -3.44 -5.33
C VAL A 75 -9.26 -4.93 -5.48
N ASP A 76 -10.24 -5.29 -6.30
CA ASP A 76 -10.64 -6.69 -6.46
C ASP A 76 -9.54 -7.50 -7.18
N LEU A 77 -8.99 -6.94 -8.26
CA LEU A 77 -7.81 -7.48 -8.92
C LEU A 77 -6.64 -7.63 -7.95
N ALA A 78 -6.32 -6.57 -7.20
CA ALA A 78 -5.21 -6.56 -6.25
C ALA A 78 -5.39 -7.63 -5.17
N TRP A 79 -6.61 -7.81 -4.67
CA TRP A 79 -6.91 -8.85 -3.69
C TRP A 79 -6.66 -10.24 -4.27
N ASP A 80 -7.12 -10.51 -5.49
CA ASP A 80 -6.98 -11.84 -6.10
C ASP A 80 -5.51 -12.23 -6.34
N ILE A 81 -4.70 -11.29 -6.81
CA ILE A 81 -3.32 -11.57 -7.24
C ILE A 81 -2.28 -11.42 -6.12
N LEU A 82 -2.64 -10.88 -4.94
CA LEU A 82 -1.74 -10.85 -3.79
C LEU A 82 -1.67 -12.22 -3.11
N LYS A 83 -0.48 -12.60 -2.64
CA LYS A 83 -0.31 -13.70 -1.67
C LYS A 83 -1.08 -13.40 -0.37
N PRO A 84 -1.41 -14.43 0.43
CA PRO A 84 -1.88 -14.20 1.80
C PRO A 84 -0.90 -13.29 2.57
N CYS A 85 -1.41 -12.32 3.30
CA CYS A 85 -0.62 -11.27 3.98
C CYS A 85 0.18 -10.35 3.05
N GLY A 86 -0.06 -10.38 1.74
CA GLY A 86 0.53 -9.47 0.78
C GLY A 86 0.09 -8.01 1.00
N LYS A 87 0.94 -7.07 0.59
CA LYS A 87 0.76 -5.64 0.89
C LYS A 87 0.22 -4.88 -0.32
N LEU A 88 -0.76 -4.03 -0.08
CA LEU A 88 -1.21 -3.01 -1.02
C LEU A 88 -0.69 -1.66 -0.53
N CYS A 89 -0.11 -0.89 -1.45
CA CYS A 89 0.23 0.50 -1.27
C CYS A 89 -0.44 1.31 -2.39
N SER A 90 -1.00 2.47 -2.08
CA SER A 90 -1.55 3.36 -3.10
C SER A 90 -1.21 4.82 -2.81
N PHE A 91 -0.72 5.51 -3.83
CA PHE A 91 -0.47 6.94 -3.78
C PHE A 91 -1.66 7.70 -4.40
N MET A 92 -2.12 8.74 -3.72
CA MET A 92 -3.28 9.54 -4.14
C MET A 92 -3.06 11.02 -3.85
N PRO A 93 -3.16 11.91 -4.84
CA PRO A 93 -3.02 13.35 -4.60
C PRO A 93 -4.25 13.99 -3.91
N VAL A 94 -5.40 13.31 -3.88
CA VAL A 94 -6.69 13.91 -3.50
C VAL A 94 -7.37 13.09 -2.40
N ILE A 95 -7.84 13.76 -1.33
CA ILE A 95 -8.41 13.11 -0.14
C ILE A 95 -9.72 12.35 -0.42
N GLU A 96 -10.48 12.76 -1.43
CA GLU A 96 -11.67 12.05 -1.90
C GLU A 96 -11.33 10.68 -2.48
N GLN A 97 -10.16 10.53 -3.14
CA GLN A 97 -9.68 9.23 -3.62
C GLN A 97 -9.40 8.30 -2.44
N VAL A 98 -8.73 8.82 -1.39
CA VAL A 98 -8.47 8.08 -0.15
C VAL A 98 -9.79 7.59 0.46
N SER A 99 -10.79 8.47 0.54
CA SER A 99 -12.09 8.14 1.13
C SER A 99 -12.80 7.01 0.37
N ARG A 100 -12.75 7.01 -0.97
CA ARG A 100 -13.31 5.93 -1.81
C ARG A 100 -12.53 4.62 -1.62
N LEU A 101 -11.20 4.67 -1.66
CA LEU A 101 -10.36 3.50 -1.51
C LEU A 101 -10.55 2.84 -0.14
N VAL A 102 -10.52 3.61 0.95
CA VAL A 102 -10.79 3.11 2.31
C VAL A 102 -12.18 2.47 2.40
N LYS A 103 -13.20 3.08 1.80
CA LYS A 103 -14.56 2.52 1.77
C LYS A 103 -14.59 1.17 1.06
N LYS A 104 -13.94 1.05 -0.10
CA LYS A 104 -13.87 -0.21 -0.87
C LYS A 104 -13.09 -1.28 -0.10
N LEU A 105 -11.94 -0.95 0.49
CA LEU A 105 -11.13 -1.89 1.28
C LEU A 105 -11.90 -2.42 2.50
N LYS A 106 -12.66 -1.56 3.20
CA LYS A 106 -13.49 -1.94 4.36
C LYS A 106 -14.66 -2.89 4.01
N GLN A 107 -15.04 -3.00 2.74
CA GLN A 107 -16.05 -3.95 2.29
C GLN A 107 -15.45 -5.34 2.00
N GLY A 108 -14.12 -5.42 1.85
CA GLY A 108 -13.38 -6.64 1.55
C GLY A 108 -12.61 -7.19 2.75
N LYS A 109 -11.74 -8.16 2.47
CA LYS A 109 -10.87 -8.80 3.46
C LYS A 109 -9.48 -8.15 3.48
N TRP A 110 -9.43 -6.97 4.11
CA TRP A 110 -8.22 -6.18 4.29
C TRP A 110 -8.02 -5.82 5.76
N PHE A 111 -6.76 -5.75 6.19
CA PHE A 111 -6.36 -5.35 7.54
C PHE A 111 -5.30 -4.25 7.48
N ASP A 112 -5.05 -3.60 8.61
CA ASP A 112 -3.98 -2.59 8.76
C ASP A 112 -4.09 -1.48 7.71
N ILE A 113 -5.31 -0.97 7.53
CA ILE A 113 -5.59 0.12 6.59
C ILE A 113 -5.11 1.41 7.23
N GLU A 114 -3.95 1.89 6.79
CA GLU A 114 -3.31 3.10 7.27
C GLU A 114 -3.21 4.12 6.14
N VAL A 115 -3.36 5.40 6.47
CA VAL A 115 -3.15 6.51 5.54
C VAL A 115 -2.18 7.48 6.17
N VAL A 116 -1.11 7.81 5.44
CA VAL A 116 -0.10 8.78 5.86
C VAL A 116 0.06 9.88 4.81
N ASP A 117 0.44 11.07 5.27
CA ASP A 117 0.99 12.14 4.44
C ASP A 117 2.39 12.47 5.00
N VAL A 118 3.35 12.70 4.12
CA VAL A 118 4.76 12.92 4.47
C VAL A 118 5.14 14.37 4.18
N ALA A 119 5.29 15.16 5.24
CA ALA A 119 5.73 16.55 5.13
C ALA A 119 7.28 16.65 5.20
N VAL A 120 7.90 17.07 4.10
CA VAL A 120 9.36 17.28 4.03
C VAL A 120 9.69 18.78 4.01
N ARG A 121 10.32 19.28 5.08
CA ARG A 121 10.79 20.67 5.17
C ARG A 121 12.26 20.79 4.75
N LYS A 122 12.51 21.23 3.53
CA LYS A 122 13.90 21.45 3.07
C LYS A 122 14.44 22.77 3.60
N TRP A 123 15.72 22.77 3.95
CA TRP A 123 16.45 23.97 4.36
C TRP A 123 17.44 24.36 3.27
N GLN A 124 17.55 25.66 3.01
CA GLN A 124 18.70 26.20 2.33
C GLN A 124 19.78 26.42 3.38
N VAL A 125 20.95 25.83 3.16
CA VAL A 125 22.15 26.04 3.98
C VAL A 125 23.16 26.77 3.11
N ARG A 126 23.44 28.03 3.46
CA ARG A 126 24.46 28.89 2.85
C ARG A 126 25.06 29.76 3.95
N GLU A 127 26.30 30.17 3.76
CA GLU A 127 26.94 31.14 4.65
C GLU A 127 26.07 32.41 4.76
N ASN A 128 25.72 32.80 6.00
CA ASN A 128 24.84 33.92 6.34
C ASN A 128 23.40 33.88 5.78
N ALA A 129 22.92 32.75 5.25
CA ALA A 129 21.58 32.65 4.67
C ALA A 129 20.94 31.26 4.86
N THR A 130 21.00 30.74 6.10
CA THR A 130 20.35 29.48 6.47
C THR A 130 18.89 29.71 6.83
N ARG A 131 17.98 29.19 6.01
CA ARG A 131 16.52 29.35 6.21
C ARG A 131 15.73 28.20 5.56
N PRO A 132 14.51 27.93 6.02
CA PRO A 132 13.61 27.00 5.33
C PRO A 132 13.34 27.44 3.89
N ARG A 133 13.27 26.49 2.96
CA ARG A 133 12.77 26.72 1.62
C ARG A 133 11.25 26.66 1.61
N ASN A 134 10.61 27.59 0.91
CA ASN A 134 9.20 27.49 0.57
C ASN A 134 9.06 26.47 -0.57
N LEU A 135 8.68 25.26 -0.22
CA LEU A 135 8.28 24.21 -1.18
C LEU A 135 6.80 23.93 -0.98
N GLY A 136 6.15 23.43 -2.04
CA GLY A 136 4.72 23.11 -2.01
C GLY A 136 4.32 22.29 -0.77
N HIS A 137 3.11 22.54 -0.28
CA HIS A 137 2.67 22.05 1.03
C HIS A 137 2.29 20.56 1.06
N HIS A 138 1.96 19.97 -0.10
CA HIS A 138 1.42 18.62 -0.16
C HIS A 138 1.82 17.95 -1.48
N THR A 139 2.21 16.69 -1.41
CA THR A 139 2.46 15.85 -2.60
C THR A 139 1.30 14.89 -2.82
N GLY A 140 0.89 14.18 -1.77
CA GLY A 140 -0.21 13.25 -1.81
C GLY A 140 -0.25 12.40 -0.55
N PHE A 141 -1.30 11.60 -0.44
CA PHE A 141 -1.50 10.60 0.58
C PHE A 141 -0.93 9.26 0.11
N ILE A 142 -0.40 8.49 1.06
CA ILE A 142 0.01 7.11 0.85
C ILE A 142 -0.87 6.24 1.74
N LEU A 143 -1.61 5.32 1.13
CA LEU A 143 -2.42 4.32 1.84
C LEU A 143 -1.70 2.98 1.82
N PHE A 144 -1.64 2.32 2.97
CA PHE A 144 -1.20 0.94 3.10
C PHE A 144 -2.38 0.06 3.53
N ALA A 145 -2.40 -1.18 3.06
CA ALA A 145 -3.32 -2.22 3.50
C ALA A 145 -2.70 -3.61 3.34
N THR A 146 -3.18 -4.56 4.12
CA THR A 146 -2.70 -5.95 4.10
C THR A 146 -3.83 -6.91 3.72
N LYS A 147 -3.61 -7.79 2.74
CA LYS A 147 -4.56 -8.84 2.39
C LYS A 147 -4.66 -9.86 3.52
N ILE A 148 -5.88 -10.24 3.88
CA ILE A 148 -6.13 -11.32 4.85
C ILE A 148 -7.07 -12.37 4.26
N ASN A 149 -6.90 -13.64 4.63
CA ASN A 149 -7.79 -14.72 4.19
C ASN A 149 -9.01 -14.84 5.12
N GLU A 150 -8.79 -14.60 6.41
CA GLU A 150 -9.80 -14.56 7.45
C GLU A 150 -9.66 -13.26 8.22
N SER A 151 -10.79 -12.66 8.58
CA SER A 151 -10.78 -11.53 9.51
C SER A 151 -10.09 -11.99 10.80
N PRO A 152 -9.07 -11.27 11.30
CA PRO A 152 -8.51 -11.59 12.60
C PRO A 152 -9.67 -11.62 13.63
N PRO A 153 -9.60 -12.49 14.65
CA PRO A 153 -10.75 -12.82 15.50
C PRO A 153 -11.51 -11.61 16.06
N LEU A 154 -10.85 -10.47 16.25
CA LEU A 154 -11.44 -9.15 16.03
C LEU A 154 -10.38 -8.21 15.47
N ASP A 155 -10.85 -7.17 14.80
CA ASP A 155 -10.14 -5.91 14.61
C ASP A 155 -9.20 -5.63 15.82
N TRP A 156 -7.90 -5.56 15.54
CA TRP A 156 -6.83 -5.36 16.52
C TRP A 156 -6.75 -3.89 16.99
N THR A 157 -7.65 -2.98 16.61
CA THR A 157 -7.64 -1.62 17.17
C THR A 157 -7.94 -1.64 18.67
N ARG A 158 -7.37 -0.68 19.41
CA ARG A 158 -7.59 -0.50 20.86
C ARG A 158 -9.07 -0.60 21.28
N LYS A 159 -9.99 -0.12 20.43
CA LYS A 159 -11.43 -0.08 20.72
C LYS A 159 -12.09 -1.45 20.61
N ASN A 160 -11.72 -2.25 19.61
CA ASN A 160 -12.35 -3.54 19.37
C ASN A 160 -11.74 -4.67 20.19
N ARG A 161 -10.49 -4.53 20.67
CA ARG A 161 -9.89 -5.39 21.70
C ARG A 161 -10.62 -5.34 23.03
N LYS A 162 -10.95 -4.14 23.52
CA LYS A 162 -11.74 -3.97 24.76
C LYS A 162 -13.13 -4.61 24.61
N MET A 163 -13.74 -4.52 23.43
CA MET A 163 -15.00 -5.19 23.14
C MET A 163 -14.87 -6.73 23.07
N LEU A 164 -13.81 -7.26 22.43
CA LEU A 164 -13.54 -8.69 22.40
C LEU A 164 -13.33 -9.26 23.81
N ILE A 165 -12.51 -8.59 24.63
CA ILE A 165 -12.24 -9.01 26.01
C ILE A 165 -13.53 -9.06 26.81
N ARG A 166 -14.34 -7.99 26.78
CA ARG A 166 -15.66 -7.98 27.43
C ARG A 166 -16.56 -9.13 26.95
N LYS A 167 -16.50 -9.45 25.66
CA LYS A 167 -17.27 -10.55 25.06
C LYS A 167 -16.76 -11.91 25.53
N LEU A 168 -15.45 -12.11 25.67
CA LEU A 168 -14.85 -13.36 26.15
C LEU A 168 -15.01 -13.54 27.66
N GLU A 169 -14.91 -12.47 28.45
CA GLU A 169 -15.23 -12.42 29.89
C GLU A 169 -16.70 -12.79 30.11
N ALA A 170 -17.62 -12.21 29.32
CA ALA A 170 -19.04 -12.55 29.37
C ALA A 170 -19.32 -14.01 28.96
N GLN A 171 -18.46 -14.61 28.13
CA GLN A 171 -18.52 -16.03 27.75
C GLN A 171 -17.78 -16.96 28.72
N GLY A 172 -17.16 -16.42 29.79
CA GLY A 172 -16.39 -17.20 30.77
C GLY A 172 -15.13 -17.85 30.22
N LYS A 173 -14.65 -17.43 29.05
CA LYS A 173 -13.48 -18.02 28.37
C LYS A 173 -12.14 -17.50 28.90
N ILE A 174 -12.15 -16.34 29.55
CA ILE A 174 -11.00 -15.71 30.19
C ILE A 174 -11.43 -15.12 31.54
N GLY A 175 -10.51 -15.06 32.50
CA GLY A 175 -10.72 -14.36 33.77
C GLY A 175 -10.71 -12.83 33.60
N LYS A 176 -11.12 -12.10 34.65
CA LYS A 176 -11.00 -10.64 34.66
C LYS A 176 -9.52 -10.26 34.58
N LEU A 177 -9.17 -9.41 33.61
CA LEU A 177 -7.82 -8.86 33.48
C LEU A 177 -7.61 -7.70 34.46
N GLU A 178 -6.42 -7.63 35.05
CA GLU A 178 -6.02 -6.54 35.95
C GLU A 178 -5.51 -5.33 35.13
N PRO A 179 -5.60 -4.10 35.66
CA PRO A 179 -4.97 -2.94 35.05
C PRO A 179 -3.44 -3.15 34.99
N GLY A 180 -2.88 -3.30 33.78
CA GLY A 180 -1.45 -3.53 33.54
C GLY A 180 -1.14 -4.79 32.73
N ASP A 181 -2.07 -5.76 32.67
CA ASP A 181 -1.95 -6.99 31.86
C ASP A 181 -1.91 -6.72 30.34
N MET A 182 -2.00 -5.46 29.93
CA MET A 182 -2.14 -5.00 28.55
C MET A 182 -1.07 -3.97 28.17
N ASP A 183 -0.12 -3.65 29.05
CA ASP A 183 0.84 -2.55 28.84
C ASP A 183 1.83 -2.86 27.69
N PHE A 184 2.09 -4.13 27.39
CA PHE A 184 2.86 -4.55 26.21
C PHE A 184 2.11 -4.34 24.87
N LEU A 185 0.86 -3.87 24.91
CA LEU A 185 0.02 -3.55 23.74
C LEU A 185 -0.08 -2.05 23.47
N ASP A 186 0.63 -1.23 24.24
CA ASP A 186 0.66 0.23 24.14
C ASP A 186 1.92 0.78 23.45
N GLY A 187 2.78 -0.10 22.93
CA GLY A 187 3.96 0.21 22.10
C GLY A 187 3.67 0.29 20.61
#